data_AF-A0A6B2CGX6-F1
#
_entry.id   AF-A0A6B2CGX6-F1
#
_cell.length_a   1.000
_cell.length_b   1.000
_cell.length_c   1.000
_cell.angle_alpha   90.00
_cell.angle_beta   90.00
_cell.angle_gamma   90.00
#
_symmetry.space_group_name_H-M   'P 1'
#
loop_
_entity.id
_entity.type
_entity.pdbx_description
1 polymer ?
#
loop_
_entity_poly.entity_id
_entity_poly.type
_entity_poly.pdbx_seq_one_letter_code
_entity_poly.pdbx_strand_id
1 'polypeptide(L)'
;MRYIGGSLLSTQAYVIKTPRLELKISLAETSRLYIHEEIIPDILSKLVEKIKSDGVWTDPIIVDEKTMVVLDGMHRVAAAKKLGFKYIPVCLVDYDDPSIELHAWSRVFKHVSRGGGVGIDYLGLLLGSLNTAGYRSVDIPSLEAGFEMLNRRELLGLIIHGRRIVGLETPTRDIKLIYDRVKNVEDTAKVKGFTVEYQTERDAVSLAERGEGLALIPPRIKKDEVRAVALRGEVFIHKATRHVIPARPLRVNTPLAWLTGELSLADARRKLVEHLSSRRVKVLAPGTILDRRYEEELYLFE
;
A
#
# COMPACT_ATOMS: atom_id res chain seq x y z
N MET A 1 27.29 9.42 -0.49
CA MET A 1 27.16 8.27 0.43
C MET A 1 27.56 8.73 1.82
N ARG A 2 26.73 8.47 2.83
CA ARG A 2 26.98 8.85 4.22
C ARG A 2 26.63 7.68 5.13
N TYR A 3 27.42 7.48 6.18
CA TYR A 3 27.09 6.57 7.28
C TYR A 3 26.63 7.41 8.46
N ILE A 4 25.66 6.90 9.21
CA ILE A 4 25.18 7.55 10.43
C ILE A 4 25.28 6.56 11.61
N GLY A 5 25.55 7.09 12.80
CA GLY A 5 25.36 6.37 14.05
C GLY A 5 23.93 6.61 14.53
N GLY A 6 23.19 5.54 14.83
CA GLY A 6 21.91 5.65 15.54
C GLY A 6 22.15 6.07 17.00
N SER A 7 21.23 6.84 17.58
CA SER A 7 21.29 7.17 19.00
C SER A 7 20.50 6.14 19.81
N LEU A 8 21.14 5.54 20.81
CA LEU A 8 20.49 4.73 21.85
C LEU A 8 19.64 5.65 22.75
N LEU A 9 18.44 6.01 22.29
CA LEU A 9 17.49 6.80 23.09
C LEU A 9 16.69 5.92 24.06
N SER A 10 16.61 4.61 23.79
CA SER A 10 15.89 3.63 24.60
C SER A 10 16.42 2.22 24.34
N THR A 11 16.42 1.35 25.35
CA THR A 11 16.73 -0.07 25.17
C THR A 11 15.62 -0.84 24.45
N GLN A 12 14.49 -0.18 24.14
CA GLN A 12 13.29 -0.79 23.57
C GLN A 12 13.12 -0.52 22.07
N ALA A 13 13.81 0.47 21.52
CA ALA A 13 13.74 0.80 20.10
C ALA A 13 15.04 1.45 19.62
N TYR A 14 15.44 1.12 18.39
CA TYR A 14 16.55 1.77 17.70
C TYR A 14 16.01 2.95 16.90
N VAL A 15 16.52 4.16 17.16
CA VAL A 15 16.00 5.38 16.56
C VAL A 15 16.92 5.89 15.47
N ILE A 16 16.34 6.13 14.29
CA ILE A 16 16.99 6.84 13.19
C ILE A 16 16.28 8.18 13.03
N LYS A 17 17.01 9.27 13.27
CA LYS A 17 16.54 10.63 12.98
C LYS A 17 16.92 10.99 11.56
N THR A 18 15.91 11.14 10.70
CA THR A 18 16.08 11.65 9.34
C THR A 18 15.72 13.14 9.31
N PRO A 19 16.05 13.90 8.25
CA PRO A 19 15.67 15.30 8.15
C PRO A 19 14.15 15.55 8.13
N ARG A 20 13.35 14.54 7.76
CA ARG A 20 11.90 14.68 7.53
C ARG A 20 11.03 13.86 8.48
N LEU A 21 11.60 12.84 9.11
CA LEU A 21 10.85 11.84 9.88
C LEU A 21 11.75 11.16 10.92
N GLU A 22 11.20 10.80 12.07
CA GLU A 22 11.84 9.89 13.02
C GLU A 22 11.36 8.45 12.76
N LEU A 23 12.30 7.52 12.60
CA LEU A 23 12.02 6.10 12.44
C LEU A 23 12.41 5.36 13.71
N LYS A 24 11.47 4.66 14.34
CA LYS A 24 11.74 3.84 15.53
C LYS A 24 11.61 2.36 15.19
N ILE A 25 12.73 1.65 15.10
CA ILE A 25 12.75 0.22 14.82
C ILE A 25 12.63 -0.55 16.12
N SER A 26 11.62 -1.42 16.23
CA SER A 26 11.34 -2.21 17.43
C SER A 26 10.65 -3.54 17.06
N LEU A 27 10.17 -4.27 18.06
CA LEU A 27 9.24 -5.39 17.90
C LEU A 27 7.86 -5.00 18.43
N ALA A 28 6.81 -5.46 17.75
CA ALA A 28 5.44 -5.38 18.22
C ALA A 28 4.80 -6.77 18.31
N GLU A 29 3.79 -6.92 19.16
CA GLU A 29 2.97 -8.14 19.16
C GLU A 29 2.17 -8.24 17.87
N THR A 30 2.23 -9.38 17.21
CA THR A 30 1.54 -9.63 15.94
C THR A 30 0.02 -9.50 16.07
N SER A 31 -0.52 -9.81 17.25
CA SER A 31 -1.96 -9.70 17.58
C SER A 31 -2.45 -8.25 17.72
N ARG A 32 -1.53 -7.31 17.96
CA ARG A 32 -1.86 -5.88 18.19
C ARG A 32 -1.78 -5.03 16.92
N LEU A 33 -1.55 -5.65 15.78
CA LEU A 33 -1.43 -4.96 14.49
C LEU A 33 -2.72 -5.04 13.69
N TYR A 34 -3.16 -3.88 13.22
CA TYR A 34 -4.36 -3.72 12.41
C TYR A 34 -3.97 -3.52 10.95
N ILE A 35 -4.35 -4.47 10.09
CA ILE A 35 -4.21 -4.31 8.64
C ILE A 35 -5.43 -3.57 8.10
N HIS A 36 -5.25 -2.80 7.03
CA HIS A 36 -6.35 -2.09 6.36
C HIS A 36 -6.49 -2.44 4.88
N GLU A 37 -5.72 -3.40 4.36
CA GLU A 37 -5.89 -3.91 2.98
C GLU A 37 -5.98 -5.44 2.96
N GLU A 38 -6.73 -5.97 1.98
CA GLU A 38 -6.83 -7.39 1.69
C GLU A 38 -5.46 -8.06 1.48
N ILE A 39 -5.39 -9.32 1.88
CA ILE A 39 -4.24 -10.19 1.68
C ILE A 39 -4.46 -11.03 0.44
N ILE A 40 -3.50 -11.01 -0.49
CA ILE A 40 -3.52 -11.85 -1.68
C ILE A 40 -2.90 -13.23 -1.35
N PRO A 41 -3.65 -14.34 -1.46
CA PRO A 41 -3.19 -15.66 -1.05
C PRO A 41 -1.89 -16.12 -1.71
N ASP A 42 -1.72 -15.83 -3.01
CA ASP A 42 -0.52 -16.22 -3.76
C ASP A 42 0.72 -15.47 -3.30
N ILE A 43 0.58 -14.17 -3.01
CA ILE A 43 1.67 -13.33 -2.47
C ILE A 43 2.03 -13.82 -1.07
N LEU A 44 1.03 -14.09 -0.22
CA LEU A 44 1.23 -14.62 1.11
C LEU A 44 1.99 -15.94 1.09
N SER A 45 1.59 -16.88 0.22
CA SER A 45 2.21 -18.21 0.16
C SER A 45 3.68 -18.12 -0.27
N LYS A 46 3.99 -17.32 -1.30
CA LYS A 46 5.37 -17.05 -1.72
C LYS A 46 6.19 -16.40 -0.61
N LEU A 47 5.60 -15.44 0.12
CA LEU A 47 6.28 -14.74 1.20
C LEU A 47 6.59 -15.65 2.39
N VAL A 48 5.68 -16.55 2.75
CA VAL A 48 5.90 -17.52 3.83
C VAL A 48 7.09 -18.43 3.52
N GLU A 49 7.14 -18.97 2.31
CA GLU A 49 8.27 -19.83 1.89
C GLU A 49 9.58 -19.04 1.83
N LYS A 50 9.53 -17.79 1.35
CA LYS A 50 10.71 -16.91 1.37
C LYS A 50 11.22 -16.66 2.79
N ILE A 51 10.36 -16.31 3.74
CA ILE A 51 10.76 -16.06 5.13
C ILE A 51 11.41 -17.30 5.75
N LYS A 52 10.86 -18.49 5.51
CA LYS A 52 11.46 -19.75 5.97
C LYS A 52 12.84 -19.97 5.36
N SER A 53 12.97 -19.78 4.05
CA SER A 53 14.23 -19.97 3.33
C SER A 53 15.31 -18.97 3.72
N ASP A 54 14.95 -17.72 3.98
CA ASP A 54 15.90 -16.66 4.35
C ASP A 54 16.46 -16.88 5.76
N GLY A 55 15.74 -17.58 6.66
CA GLY A 55 16.15 -17.84 8.04
C GLY A 55 16.15 -16.62 8.96
N VAL A 56 15.84 -15.44 8.40
CA VAL A 56 15.73 -14.15 9.09
C VAL A 56 14.53 -13.38 8.57
N TRP A 57 14.06 -12.43 9.37
CA TRP A 57 13.10 -11.43 8.96
C TRP A 57 13.83 -10.20 8.41
N THR A 58 13.88 -10.06 7.09
CA THR A 58 14.73 -9.08 6.40
C THR A 58 14.40 -7.63 6.72
N ASP A 59 13.13 -7.23 6.50
CA ASP A 59 12.72 -5.82 6.57
C ASP A 59 11.55 -5.62 7.53
N PRO A 60 11.59 -4.61 8.43
CA PRO A 60 10.48 -4.32 9.30
C PRO A 60 9.26 -3.84 8.51
N ILE A 61 8.06 -4.10 9.03
CA ILE A 61 6.83 -3.48 8.52
C ILE A 61 6.75 -2.02 9.00
N ILE A 62 6.08 -1.14 8.27
CA ILE A 62 5.90 0.26 8.71
C ILE A 62 4.52 0.40 9.35
N VAL A 63 4.47 1.02 10.52
CA VAL A 63 3.30 1.04 11.39
C VAL A 63 3.11 2.44 11.98
N ASP A 64 1.86 2.89 12.04
CA ASP A 64 1.48 4.09 12.80
C ASP A 64 1.69 3.84 14.30
N GLU A 65 2.61 4.58 14.91
CA GLU A 65 2.99 4.42 16.33
C GLU A 65 1.80 4.55 17.28
N LYS A 66 0.84 5.43 16.95
CA LYS A 66 -0.27 5.76 17.84
C LYS A 66 -1.33 4.66 17.88
N THR A 67 -1.58 4.03 16.73
CA THR A 67 -2.75 3.14 16.55
C THR A 67 -2.39 1.70 16.24
N MET A 68 -1.12 1.41 15.94
CA MET A 68 -0.64 0.13 15.47
C MET A 68 -1.26 -0.32 14.12
N VAL A 69 -1.80 0.64 13.36
CA VAL A 69 -2.25 0.42 11.99
C VAL A 69 -1.05 0.26 11.07
N VAL A 70 -1.05 -0.82 10.28
CA VAL A 70 0.05 -1.18 9.39
C VAL A 70 -0.02 -0.30 8.14
N LEU A 71 0.95 0.57 7.92
CA LEU A 71 0.99 1.44 6.73
C LEU A 71 1.59 0.73 5.51
N ASP A 72 2.53 -0.18 5.76
CA ASP A 72 3.14 -1.02 4.74
C ASP A 72 3.59 -2.37 5.33
N GLY A 73 3.15 -3.47 4.72
CA GLY A 73 3.53 -4.83 5.12
C GLY A 73 2.37 -5.72 5.56
N MET A 74 1.16 -5.54 5.04
CA MET A 74 -0.02 -6.34 5.40
C MET A 74 0.21 -7.84 5.19
N HIS A 75 0.78 -8.23 4.04
CA HIS A 75 1.16 -9.62 3.75
C HIS A 75 2.19 -10.18 4.75
N ARG A 76 3.10 -9.33 5.22
CA ARG A 76 4.09 -9.70 6.25
C ARG A 76 3.39 -9.97 7.59
N VAL A 77 2.42 -9.16 8.00
CA VAL A 77 1.61 -9.45 9.20
C VAL A 77 0.88 -10.78 9.07
N ALA A 78 0.24 -11.04 7.91
CA ALA A 78 -0.42 -12.32 7.67
C ALA A 78 0.56 -13.50 7.66
N ALA A 79 1.77 -13.33 7.11
CA ALA A 79 2.81 -14.35 7.14
C ALA A 79 3.30 -14.65 8.56
N ALA A 80 3.51 -13.61 9.39
CA ALA A 80 3.87 -13.79 10.80
C ALA A 80 2.81 -14.58 11.57
N LYS A 81 1.52 -14.28 11.36
CA LYS A 81 0.41 -15.05 11.95
C LYS A 81 0.43 -16.51 11.47
N LYS A 82 0.61 -16.75 10.17
CA LYS A 82 0.66 -18.10 9.58
C LYS A 82 1.87 -18.92 10.04
N LEU A 83 2.99 -18.26 10.34
CA LEU A 83 4.21 -18.87 10.86
C LEU A 83 4.22 -19.00 12.39
N GLY A 84 3.19 -18.52 13.09
CA GLY A 84 3.11 -18.59 14.55
C GLY A 84 4.04 -17.62 15.30
N PHE A 85 4.53 -16.57 14.65
CA PHE A 85 5.37 -15.57 15.30
C PHE A 85 4.53 -14.65 16.20
N LYS A 86 4.86 -14.65 17.50
CA LYS A 86 4.24 -13.78 18.50
C LYS A 86 4.61 -12.31 18.29
N TYR A 87 5.83 -12.05 17.81
CA TYR A 87 6.32 -10.70 17.55
C TYR A 87 6.70 -10.51 16.08
N ILE A 88 6.76 -9.26 15.66
CA ILE A 88 7.18 -8.87 14.30
C ILE A 88 8.02 -7.59 14.36
N PRO A 89 9.11 -7.48 13.56
CA PRO A 89 9.87 -6.25 13.44
C PRO A 89 9.05 -5.15 12.80
N VAL A 90 9.00 -4.00 13.48
CA VAL A 90 8.25 -2.81 13.09
C VAL A 90 9.16 -1.60 13.00
N CYS A 91 8.84 -0.71 12.08
CA CYS A 91 9.30 0.67 12.02
C CYS A 91 8.09 1.54 12.39
N LEU A 92 8.09 2.04 13.62
CA LEU A 92 7.05 2.94 14.12
C LEU A 92 7.36 4.35 13.61
N VAL A 93 6.32 4.99 13.06
CA VAL A 93 6.36 6.36 12.55
C VAL A 93 5.16 7.13 13.08
N ASP A 94 5.28 8.45 13.24
CA ASP A 94 4.12 9.30 13.48
C ASP A 94 3.35 9.46 12.17
N TYR A 95 2.23 8.75 12.02
CA TYR A 95 1.46 8.79 10.79
C TYR A 95 0.82 10.16 10.53
N ASP A 96 0.67 11.02 11.54
CA ASP A 96 0.17 12.39 11.36
C ASP A 96 1.23 13.34 10.76
N ASP A 97 2.50 12.92 10.72
CA ASP A 97 3.57 13.71 10.13
C ASP A 97 3.23 14.05 8.65
N PRO A 98 3.28 15.34 8.26
CA PRO A 98 2.88 15.78 6.93
C PRO A 98 3.84 15.28 5.84
N SER A 99 5.05 14.83 6.18
CA SER A 99 5.99 14.22 5.23
C SER A 99 5.55 12.83 4.76
N ILE A 100 4.64 12.17 5.50
CA ILE A 100 3.99 10.94 5.07
C ILE A 100 2.75 11.29 4.28
N GLU A 101 2.74 11.02 2.98
CA GLU A 101 1.57 11.28 2.14
C GLU A 101 0.75 10.00 1.95
N LEU A 102 -0.56 10.15 1.80
CA LEU A 102 -1.47 9.08 1.43
C LEU A 102 -2.12 9.41 0.09
N HIS A 103 -1.94 8.51 -0.87
CA HIS A 103 -2.58 8.53 -2.18
C HIS A 103 -3.40 7.27 -2.39
N ALA A 104 -4.13 7.21 -3.49
CA ALA A 104 -4.80 6.00 -3.95
C ALA A 104 -4.09 5.43 -5.18
N TRP A 105 -4.10 4.11 -5.36
CA TRP A 105 -3.72 3.53 -6.63
C TRP A 105 -4.86 3.69 -7.64
N SER A 106 -4.53 4.22 -8.81
CA SER A 106 -5.44 4.24 -9.95
C SER A 106 -5.33 2.92 -10.69
N ARG A 107 -6.45 2.45 -11.26
CA ARG A 107 -6.47 1.22 -12.06
C ARG A 107 -6.35 1.60 -13.52
N VAL A 108 -5.53 0.87 -14.27
CA VAL A 108 -5.50 0.96 -15.73
C VAL A 108 -5.95 -0.39 -16.27
N PHE A 109 -7.11 -0.41 -16.91
CA PHE A 109 -7.64 -1.58 -17.58
C PHE A 109 -7.10 -1.64 -19.00
N LYS A 110 -6.39 -2.74 -19.30
CA LYS A 110 -5.90 -3.02 -20.65
C LYS A 110 -6.60 -4.25 -21.18
N HIS A 111 -7.06 -4.20 -22.42
CA HIS A 111 -7.64 -5.37 -23.05
C HIS A 111 -6.54 -6.22 -23.68
N VAL A 112 -6.59 -7.54 -23.48
CA VAL A 112 -5.68 -8.45 -24.19
C VAL A 112 -6.14 -8.55 -25.64
N SER A 113 -5.52 -7.80 -26.54
CA SER A 113 -5.80 -7.88 -27.97
C SER A 113 -5.48 -9.28 -28.49
N ARG A 114 -6.52 -10.10 -28.73
CA ARG A 114 -6.40 -11.24 -29.64
C ARG A 114 -6.51 -10.65 -31.04
N GLY A 115 -5.41 -10.70 -31.79
CA GLY A 115 -5.28 -10.03 -33.09
C GLY A 115 -6.48 -10.25 -34.01
N GLY A 116 -6.87 -9.20 -34.74
CA GLY A 116 -7.97 -9.22 -35.70
C GLY A 116 -8.70 -7.89 -35.72
N GLY A 117 -8.60 -7.16 -36.83
CA GLY A 117 -9.06 -5.78 -36.96
C GLY A 117 -10.57 -5.62 -36.85
N VAL A 118 -11.01 -5.04 -35.74
CA VAL A 118 -12.10 -4.04 -35.61
C VAL A 118 -11.74 -3.21 -34.37
N GLY A 119 -11.86 -1.88 -34.42
CA GLY A 119 -11.69 -1.04 -33.24
C GLY A 119 -12.82 -1.30 -32.24
N ILE A 120 -12.59 -2.15 -31.23
CA ILE A 120 -13.57 -2.43 -30.19
C ILE A 120 -13.69 -1.20 -29.30
N ASP A 121 -14.92 -0.69 -29.11
CA ASP A 121 -15.19 0.32 -28.09
C ASP A 121 -15.13 -0.30 -26.69
N TYR A 122 -13.91 -0.38 -26.16
CA TYR A 122 -13.64 -0.95 -24.84
C TYR A 122 -14.30 -0.15 -23.72
N LEU A 123 -14.45 1.17 -23.89
CA LEU A 123 -15.15 2.01 -22.92
C LEU A 123 -16.64 1.63 -22.90
N GLY A 124 -17.28 1.55 -24.07
CA GLY A 124 -18.67 1.11 -24.20
C GLY A 124 -18.90 -0.31 -23.67
N LEU A 125 -17.99 -1.25 -23.94
CA LEU A 125 -18.05 -2.62 -23.41
C LEU A 125 -18.06 -2.64 -21.87
N LEU A 126 -17.15 -1.89 -21.24
CA LEU A 126 -17.06 -1.80 -19.78
C LEU A 126 -18.31 -1.11 -19.22
N LEU A 127 -18.68 0.06 -19.74
CA LEU A 127 -19.83 0.83 -19.25
C LEU A 127 -21.14 0.06 -19.42
N GLY A 128 -21.36 -0.65 -20.52
CA GLY A 128 -22.55 -1.48 -20.70
C GLY A 128 -22.63 -2.63 -19.69
N SER A 129 -21.48 -3.24 -19.37
CA SER A 129 -21.39 -4.28 -18.34
C SER A 129 -21.66 -3.73 -16.95
N LEU A 130 -21.12 -2.54 -16.63
CA LEU A 130 -21.37 -1.85 -15.37
C LEU A 130 -22.83 -1.40 -15.24
N ASN A 131 -23.44 -0.90 -16.31
CA ASN A 131 -24.86 -0.55 -16.32
C ASN A 131 -25.74 -1.77 -16.03
N THR A 132 -25.44 -2.91 -16.64
CA THR A 132 -26.13 -4.19 -16.37
C THR A 132 -25.96 -4.63 -14.92
N ALA A 133 -24.81 -4.33 -14.31
CA ALA A 133 -24.53 -4.55 -12.89
C ALA A 133 -25.11 -3.47 -11.95
N GLY A 134 -25.91 -2.52 -12.47
CA GLY A 134 -26.62 -1.51 -11.69
C GLY A 134 -25.82 -0.23 -11.39
N TYR A 135 -24.68 -0.01 -12.05
CA TYR A 135 -23.91 1.22 -11.94
C TYR A 135 -24.45 2.28 -12.90
N ARG A 136 -24.66 3.50 -12.40
CA ARG A 136 -24.98 4.65 -13.23
C ARG A 136 -23.72 5.41 -13.58
N SER A 137 -23.64 5.85 -14.82
CA SER A 137 -22.52 6.62 -15.35
C SER A 137 -23.00 7.95 -15.90
N VAL A 138 -22.23 9.01 -15.66
CA VAL A 138 -22.51 10.37 -16.16
C VAL A 138 -21.31 10.88 -16.94
N ASP A 139 -21.55 11.56 -18.06
CA ASP A 139 -20.46 12.25 -18.78
C ASP A 139 -19.98 13.44 -17.95
N ILE A 140 -18.66 13.60 -17.87
CA ILE A 140 -18.00 14.64 -17.10
C ILE A 140 -17.33 15.63 -18.07
N PRO A 141 -17.58 16.94 -17.94
CA PRO A 141 -17.11 17.92 -18.91
C PRO A 141 -15.59 18.16 -18.89
N SER A 142 -14.94 17.95 -17.74
CA SER A 142 -13.49 18.13 -17.57
C SER A 142 -12.94 17.29 -16.42
N LEU A 143 -11.64 17.02 -16.43
CA LEU A 143 -10.99 16.30 -15.33
C LEU A 143 -11.18 17.05 -14.00
N GLU A 144 -11.08 18.37 -14.03
CA GLU A 144 -11.25 19.22 -12.85
C GLU A 144 -12.64 19.06 -12.23
N ALA A 145 -13.72 19.12 -13.03
CA ALA A 145 -15.08 18.86 -12.55
C ALA A 145 -15.21 17.44 -11.97
N GLY A 146 -14.62 16.45 -12.62
CA GLY A 146 -14.62 15.07 -12.12
C GLY A 146 -13.93 14.93 -10.77
N PHE A 147 -12.75 15.54 -10.60
CA PHE A 147 -11.98 15.50 -9.36
C PHE A 147 -12.71 16.23 -8.22
N GLU A 148 -13.39 17.34 -8.49
CA GLU A 148 -14.26 17.99 -7.50
C GLU A 148 -15.37 17.04 -7.02
N MET A 149 -16.05 16.35 -7.94
CA MET A 149 -17.09 15.38 -7.60
C MET A 149 -16.54 14.19 -6.79
N LEU A 150 -15.33 13.69 -7.10
CA LEU A 150 -14.64 12.67 -6.29
C LEU A 150 -14.32 13.17 -4.88
N ASN A 151 -13.87 14.43 -4.75
CA ASN A 151 -13.57 15.05 -3.46
C ASN A 151 -14.82 15.22 -2.60
N ARG A 152 -15.98 15.52 -3.22
CA ARG A 152 -17.29 15.57 -2.57
C ARG A 152 -17.92 14.20 -2.30
N ARG A 153 -17.25 13.09 -2.72
CA ARG A 153 -17.73 11.70 -2.62
C ARG A 153 -19.06 11.46 -3.35
N GLU A 154 -19.26 12.15 -4.48
CA GLU A 154 -20.43 11.97 -5.35
C GLU A 154 -20.23 10.82 -6.35
N LEU A 155 -18.97 10.48 -6.62
CA LEU A 155 -18.57 9.41 -7.54
C LEU A 155 -17.78 8.32 -6.81
N LEU A 156 -17.97 7.06 -7.20
CA LEU A 156 -17.08 5.96 -6.78
C LEU A 156 -15.75 5.97 -7.54
N GLY A 157 -15.71 6.59 -8.72
CA GLY A 157 -14.52 6.71 -9.55
C GLY A 157 -14.77 7.42 -10.87
N LEU A 158 -13.72 7.96 -11.47
CA LEU A 158 -13.71 8.51 -12.83
C LEU A 158 -13.08 7.51 -13.78
N ILE A 159 -13.78 7.18 -14.86
CA ILE A 159 -13.23 6.43 -15.99
C ILE A 159 -12.78 7.42 -17.07
N ILE A 160 -11.52 7.29 -17.51
CA ILE A 160 -10.91 8.15 -18.53
C ILE A 160 -10.44 7.27 -19.69
N HIS A 161 -10.72 7.71 -20.92
CA HIS A 161 -10.20 7.11 -22.14
C HIS A 161 -10.16 8.13 -23.28
N GLY A 162 -8.96 8.44 -23.78
CA GLY A 162 -8.75 9.52 -24.73
C GLY A 162 -9.28 10.84 -24.17
N ARG A 163 -10.27 11.43 -24.85
CA ARG A 163 -10.92 12.69 -24.43
C ARG A 163 -12.20 12.47 -23.63
N ARG A 164 -12.64 11.22 -23.46
CA ARG A 164 -13.89 10.88 -22.76
C ARG A 164 -13.61 10.73 -21.27
N ILE A 165 -14.43 11.38 -20.46
CA ILE A 165 -14.38 11.31 -18.99
C ILE A 165 -15.78 10.96 -18.52
N VAL A 166 -15.88 9.87 -17.76
CA VAL A 166 -17.15 9.34 -17.29
C VAL A 166 -17.07 9.15 -15.78
N GLY A 167 -17.98 9.74 -15.04
CA GLY A 167 -18.13 9.53 -13.61
C GLY A 167 -19.03 8.34 -13.32
N LEU A 168 -18.62 7.45 -12.42
CA LEU A 168 -19.47 6.39 -11.90
C LEU A 168 -20.10 6.85 -10.59
N GLU A 169 -21.42 6.98 -10.54
CA GLU A 169 -22.14 7.51 -9.37
C GLU A 169 -22.08 6.56 -8.16
N THR A 170 -22.06 7.13 -6.95
CA THR A 170 -22.16 6.37 -5.71
C THR A 170 -23.37 6.74 -4.85
N PRO A 171 -24.12 5.75 -4.30
CA PRO A 171 -25.24 6.03 -3.41
C PRO A 171 -24.79 6.31 -1.97
N THR A 172 -23.49 6.20 -1.68
CA THR A 172 -22.92 6.34 -0.33
C THR A 172 -21.70 7.24 -0.35
N ARG A 173 -21.49 7.96 0.75
CA ARG A 173 -20.28 8.75 1.02
C ARG A 173 -19.26 8.01 1.88
N ASP A 174 -19.58 6.80 2.34
CA ASP A 174 -18.64 5.96 3.09
C ASP A 174 -17.54 5.45 2.15
N ILE A 175 -16.30 5.86 2.43
CA ILE A 175 -15.14 5.55 1.60
C ILE A 175 -14.86 4.05 1.51
N LYS A 176 -15.13 3.28 2.56
CA LYS A 176 -14.91 1.83 2.57
C LYS A 176 -15.90 1.16 1.63
N LEU A 177 -17.17 1.52 1.71
CA LEU A 177 -18.19 1.00 0.81
C LEU A 177 -17.95 1.44 -0.65
N ILE A 178 -17.41 2.64 -0.87
CA ILE A 178 -16.99 3.07 -2.21
C ILE A 178 -15.90 2.14 -2.76
N TYR A 179 -14.88 1.83 -1.99
CA TYR A 179 -13.79 0.95 -2.44
C TYR A 179 -14.22 -0.52 -2.62
N ASP A 180 -15.22 -1.00 -1.87
CA ASP A 180 -15.85 -2.30 -2.16
C ASP A 180 -16.53 -2.30 -3.53
N ARG A 181 -17.14 -1.17 -3.92
CA ARG A 181 -17.70 -1.01 -5.27
C ARG A 181 -16.60 -0.86 -6.33
N VAL A 182 -15.46 -0.23 -6.02
CA VAL A 182 -14.29 -0.23 -6.91
C VAL A 182 -13.80 -1.65 -7.19
N LYS A 183 -13.79 -2.53 -6.18
CA LYS A 183 -13.48 -3.95 -6.36
C LYS A 183 -14.43 -4.63 -7.34
N ASN A 184 -15.72 -4.37 -7.23
CA ASN A 184 -16.72 -4.93 -8.14
C ASN A 184 -16.52 -4.43 -9.58
N VAL A 185 -16.08 -3.18 -9.77
CA VAL A 185 -15.72 -2.64 -11.10
C VAL A 185 -14.52 -3.38 -11.66
N GLU A 186 -13.47 -3.62 -10.86
CA GLU A 186 -12.31 -4.42 -11.31
C GLU A 186 -12.71 -5.84 -11.68
N ASP A 187 -13.53 -6.50 -10.87
CA ASP A 187 -13.95 -7.88 -11.11
C ASP A 187 -14.84 -7.97 -12.37
N THR A 188 -15.69 -6.98 -12.60
CA THR A 188 -16.46 -6.84 -13.86
C THR A 188 -15.54 -6.67 -15.06
N ALA A 189 -14.51 -5.82 -14.95
CA ALA A 189 -13.53 -5.63 -16.02
C ALA A 189 -12.76 -6.94 -16.31
N LYS A 190 -12.30 -7.66 -15.28
CA LYS A 190 -11.61 -8.95 -15.45
C LYS A 190 -12.46 -9.98 -16.19
N VAL A 191 -13.75 -10.09 -15.84
CA VAL A 191 -14.70 -10.99 -16.54
C VAL A 191 -14.83 -10.64 -18.03
N LYS A 192 -14.66 -9.36 -18.38
CA LYS A 192 -14.69 -8.89 -19.78
C LYS A 192 -13.34 -8.95 -20.49
N GLY A 193 -12.34 -9.61 -19.90
CA GLY A 193 -11.04 -9.85 -20.53
C GLY A 193 -10.04 -8.72 -20.35
N PHE A 194 -10.31 -7.76 -19.47
CA PHE A 194 -9.33 -6.73 -19.11
C PHE A 194 -8.34 -7.26 -18.08
N THR A 195 -7.06 -6.94 -18.27
CA THR A 195 -6.07 -6.97 -17.19
C THR A 195 -6.15 -5.67 -16.39
N VAL A 196 -5.77 -5.74 -15.11
CA VAL A 196 -5.75 -4.58 -14.22
C VAL A 196 -4.30 -4.28 -13.82
N GLU A 197 -3.82 -3.11 -14.19
CA GLU A 197 -2.56 -2.55 -13.71
C GLU A 197 -2.84 -1.45 -12.68
N TYR A 198 -1.90 -1.24 -11.75
CA TYR A 198 -2.00 -0.20 -10.73
C TYR A 198 -0.95 0.87 -10.98
N GLN A 199 -1.40 2.12 -11.12
CA GLN A 199 -0.56 3.26 -11.48
C GLN A 199 -0.80 4.44 -10.53
N THR A 200 0.11 5.41 -10.54
CA THR A 200 -0.17 6.71 -9.91
C THR A 200 -1.32 7.41 -10.64
N GLU A 201 -2.01 8.33 -9.97
CA GLU A 201 -3.09 9.14 -10.58
C GLU A 201 -2.61 9.80 -11.88
N ARG A 202 -1.45 10.47 -11.83
CA ARG A 202 -0.85 11.16 -13.00
C ARG A 202 -0.55 10.20 -14.15
N ASP A 203 0.08 9.06 -13.85
CA ASP A 203 0.46 8.10 -14.90
C ASP A 203 -0.76 7.42 -15.51
N ALA A 204 -1.77 7.10 -14.69
CA ALA A 204 -3.02 6.52 -15.16
C ALA A 204 -3.76 7.48 -16.11
N VAL A 205 -3.91 8.75 -15.72
CA VAL A 205 -4.51 9.79 -16.57
C VAL A 205 -3.72 9.90 -17.88
N SER A 206 -2.40 9.99 -17.81
CA SER A 206 -1.54 10.14 -18.99
C SER A 206 -1.62 8.94 -19.95
N LEU A 207 -1.66 7.71 -19.41
CA LEU A 207 -1.87 6.49 -20.21
C LEU A 207 -3.24 6.49 -20.89
N ALA A 208 -4.29 6.88 -20.16
CA ALA A 208 -5.64 6.93 -20.67
C ALA A 208 -5.82 8.00 -21.76
N GLU A 209 -5.25 9.18 -21.60
CA GLU A 209 -5.28 10.27 -22.60
C GLU A 209 -4.60 9.85 -23.91
N ARG A 210 -3.54 9.04 -23.83
CA ARG A 210 -2.85 8.44 -25.00
C ARG A 210 -3.60 7.25 -25.60
N GLY A 211 -4.70 6.79 -24.99
CA GLY A 211 -5.45 5.62 -25.45
C GLY A 211 -4.76 4.28 -25.20
N GLU A 212 -3.78 4.24 -24.29
CA GLU A 212 -3.03 3.02 -23.95
C GLU A 212 -3.74 2.14 -22.90
N GLY A 213 -4.93 2.55 -22.47
CA GLY A 213 -5.80 1.83 -21.52
C GLY A 213 -6.97 2.69 -21.04
N LEU A 214 -7.88 2.08 -20.28
CA LEU A 214 -8.95 2.79 -19.57
C LEU A 214 -8.49 3.05 -18.13
N ALA A 215 -8.36 4.30 -17.71
CA ALA A 215 -8.03 4.60 -16.32
C ALA A 215 -9.29 4.68 -15.47
N LEU A 216 -9.29 4.07 -14.28
CA LEU A 216 -10.25 4.30 -13.20
C LEU A 216 -9.55 4.98 -12.03
N ILE A 217 -9.91 6.23 -11.78
CA ILE A 217 -9.40 7.05 -10.68
C ILE A 217 -10.41 7.03 -9.52
N PRO A 218 -10.11 6.35 -8.40
CA PRO A 218 -11.00 6.34 -7.24
C PRO A 218 -10.86 7.62 -6.40
N PRO A 219 -11.81 7.92 -5.50
CA PRO A 219 -11.68 9.04 -4.59
C PRO A 219 -10.55 8.81 -3.57
N ARG A 220 -9.83 9.87 -3.21
CA ARG A 220 -8.69 9.81 -2.28
C ARG A 220 -9.12 9.40 -0.88
N ILE A 221 -8.48 8.39 -0.28
CA ILE A 221 -8.68 7.99 1.12
C ILE A 221 -7.88 8.93 2.03
N LYS A 222 -8.44 9.30 3.19
CA LYS A 222 -7.77 10.10 4.22
C LYS A 222 -7.13 9.20 5.31
N LYS A 223 -6.13 9.71 6.01
CA LYS A 223 -5.37 8.96 7.03
C LYS A 223 -6.26 8.50 8.21
N ASP A 224 -7.19 9.36 8.64
CA ASP A 224 -8.19 9.06 9.67
C ASP A 224 -9.18 7.98 9.22
N GLU A 225 -9.57 7.99 7.94
CA GLU A 225 -10.40 6.93 7.34
C GLU A 225 -9.65 5.58 7.32
N VAL A 226 -8.35 5.57 6.99
CA VAL A 226 -7.50 4.37 7.08
C VAL A 226 -7.50 3.80 8.49
N ARG A 227 -7.23 4.66 9.49
CA ARG A 227 -7.26 4.27 10.91
C ARG A 227 -8.63 3.72 11.30
N ALA A 228 -9.70 4.43 10.98
CA ALA A 228 -11.06 4.04 11.35
C ALA A 228 -11.45 2.67 10.80
N VAL A 229 -11.13 2.40 9.52
CA VAL A 229 -11.42 1.10 8.88
C VAL A 229 -10.62 -0.03 9.55
N ALA A 230 -9.30 0.15 9.71
CA ALA A 230 -8.46 -0.89 10.30
C ALA A 230 -8.83 -1.19 11.76
N LEU A 231 -9.13 -0.16 12.56
CA LEU A 231 -9.46 -0.33 13.98
C LEU A 231 -10.83 -1.01 14.20
N ARG A 232 -11.74 -0.95 13.23
CA ARG A 232 -12.98 -1.76 13.22
C ARG A 232 -12.76 -3.21 12.79
N GLY A 233 -11.54 -3.58 12.40
CA GLY A 233 -11.22 -4.91 11.87
C GLY A 233 -11.63 -5.11 10.42
N GLU A 234 -11.98 -4.03 9.71
CA GLU A 234 -12.31 -4.06 8.28
C GLU A 234 -11.05 -3.77 7.44
N VAL A 235 -11.07 -4.18 6.17
CA VAL A 235 -9.96 -3.93 5.23
C VAL A 235 -10.49 -3.47 3.88
N PHE A 236 -9.85 -2.47 3.29
CA PHE A 236 -10.07 -2.09 1.90
C PHE A 236 -9.59 -3.18 0.94
N ILE A 237 -10.06 -3.12 -0.31
CA ILE A 237 -9.50 -3.89 -1.42
C ILE A 237 -7.97 -3.75 -1.49
N HIS A 238 -7.29 -4.80 -1.95
CA HIS A 238 -5.88 -4.73 -2.33
C HIS A 238 -5.58 -3.50 -3.20
N LYS A 239 -4.47 -2.80 -2.92
CA LYS A 239 -4.06 -1.56 -3.65
C LYS A 239 -5.12 -0.46 -3.54
N ALA A 240 -5.74 -0.30 -2.38
CA ALA A 240 -6.57 0.87 -2.10
C ALA A 240 -5.70 2.09 -1.80
N THR A 241 -4.67 1.91 -0.97
CA THR A 241 -3.82 2.96 -0.44
C THR A 241 -2.41 2.92 -1.02
N ARG A 242 -1.81 4.10 -1.16
CA ARG A 242 -0.40 4.29 -1.55
C ARG A 242 0.23 5.28 -0.59
N HIS A 243 0.87 4.75 0.45
CA HIS A 243 1.68 5.55 1.36
C HIS A 243 2.99 5.94 0.70
N VAL A 244 3.30 7.24 0.70
CA VAL A 244 4.63 7.77 0.36
C VAL A 244 5.29 8.13 1.68
N ILE A 245 6.26 7.32 2.09
CA ILE A 245 6.99 7.50 3.35
C ILE A 245 8.40 7.91 2.98
N PRO A 246 8.93 9.05 3.46
CA PRO A 246 10.13 9.68 2.91
C PRO A 246 11.44 8.94 3.22
N ALA A 247 11.39 7.95 4.12
CA ALA A 247 12.52 7.18 4.56
C ALA A 247 12.11 5.74 4.91
N ARG A 248 12.98 4.76 4.59
CA ARG A 248 12.74 3.35 4.88
C ARG A 248 13.97 2.65 5.43
N PRO A 249 13.87 1.97 6.60
CA PRO A 249 14.92 1.07 7.05
C PRO A 249 14.82 -0.27 6.33
N LEU A 250 15.96 -0.79 5.87
CA LEU A 250 16.04 -2.06 5.15
C LEU A 250 17.14 -2.96 5.71
N ARG A 251 16.99 -4.27 5.51
CA ARG A 251 17.91 -5.33 5.93
C ARG A 251 18.22 -5.31 7.41
N VAL A 252 17.22 -5.00 8.24
CA VAL A 252 17.30 -5.18 9.69
C VAL A 252 17.70 -6.61 10.04
N ASN A 253 17.24 -7.59 9.25
CA ASN A 253 17.61 -9.01 9.34
C ASN A 253 17.45 -9.54 10.77
N THR A 254 16.23 -9.44 11.33
CA THR A 254 15.93 -9.94 12.68
C THR A 254 15.90 -11.47 12.68
N PRO A 255 16.67 -12.15 13.53
CA PRO A 255 16.59 -13.61 13.69
C PRO A 255 15.18 -14.08 14.04
N LEU A 256 14.69 -15.11 13.33
CA LEU A 256 13.31 -15.62 13.51
C LEU A 256 13.07 -16.16 14.93
N ALA A 257 14.10 -16.70 15.58
CA ALA A 257 14.02 -17.19 16.96
C ALA A 257 13.59 -16.10 17.97
N TRP A 258 13.83 -14.82 17.66
CA TRP A 258 13.42 -13.73 18.56
C TRP A 258 11.94 -13.38 18.42
N LEU A 259 11.27 -13.91 17.39
CA LEU A 259 9.89 -13.60 17.04
C LEU A 259 8.88 -14.64 17.56
N THR A 260 9.36 -15.80 18.02
CA THR A 260 8.52 -16.94 18.46
C THR A 260 7.71 -16.65 19.71
N GLY A 261 8.22 -15.77 20.59
CA GLY A 261 7.59 -15.46 21.87
C GLY A 261 8.15 -16.21 23.07
N GLU A 262 9.22 -17.01 22.88
CA GLU A 262 9.99 -17.63 23.97
C GLU A 262 10.60 -16.59 24.91
N LEU A 263 11.03 -15.45 24.35
CA LEU A 263 11.48 -14.29 25.11
C LEU A 263 10.30 -13.37 25.45
N SER A 264 10.41 -12.66 26.58
CA SER A 264 9.52 -11.53 26.82
C SER A 264 9.71 -10.46 25.72
N LEU A 265 8.66 -9.69 25.43
CA LEU A 265 8.74 -8.64 24.41
C LEU A 265 9.86 -7.64 24.73
N ALA A 266 10.06 -7.30 26.01
CA ALA A 266 11.11 -6.40 26.45
C ALA A 266 12.51 -6.97 26.16
N ASP A 267 12.74 -8.26 26.42
CA ASP A 267 14.04 -8.89 26.19
C ASP A 267 14.32 -9.07 24.68
N ALA A 268 13.30 -9.43 23.90
CA ALA A 268 13.40 -9.52 22.45
C ALA A 268 13.71 -8.15 21.82
N ARG A 269 13.09 -7.08 22.33
CA ARG A 269 13.42 -5.69 21.92
C ARG A 269 14.85 -5.31 22.26
N ARG A 270 15.35 -5.62 23.46
CA ARG A 270 16.74 -5.35 23.83
C ARG A 270 17.72 -6.05 22.88
N LYS A 271 17.49 -7.34 22.58
CA LYS A 271 18.30 -8.07 21.59
C LYS A 271 18.27 -7.45 20.21
N LEU A 272 17.11 -7.00 19.74
CA LEU A 272 17.00 -6.29 18.47
C LEU A 272 17.79 -4.99 18.47
N VAL A 273 17.71 -4.19 19.54
CA VAL A 273 18.45 -2.93 19.67
C VAL A 273 19.96 -3.19 19.67
N GLU A 274 20.45 -4.14 20.47
CA GLU A 274 21.87 -4.53 20.50
C GLU A 274 22.36 -4.98 19.12
N HIS A 275 21.58 -5.83 18.44
CA HIS A 275 21.84 -6.27 17.06
C HIS A 275 21.98 -5.08 16.11
N LEU A 276 21.02 -4.15 16.12
CA LEU A 276 21.06 -2.98 15.24
C LEU A 276 22.18 -2.00 15.58
N SER A 277 22.49 -1.82 16.87
CA SER A 277 23.56 -0.96 17.36
C SER A 277 24.96 -1.45 16.98
N SER A 278 25.14 -2.75 16.75
CA SER A 278 26.41 -3.32 16.28
C SER A 278 26.63 -3.18 14.77
N ARG A 279 25.63 -2.73 14.02
CA ARG A 279 25.66 -2.69 12.55
C ARG A 279 25.87 -1.29 12.01
N ARG A 280 26.41 -1.19 10.80
CA ARG A 280 26.60 0.09 10.11
C ARG A 280 25.32 0.43 9.35
N VAL A 281 24.91 1.70 9.40
CA VAL A 281 23.76 2.18 8.63
C VAL A 281 24.25 3.00 7.45
N LYS A 282 24.04 2.48 6.24
CA LYS A 282 24.35 3.13 4.98
C LYS A 282 23.12 3.85 4.45
N VAL A 283 23.27 5.14 4.17
CA VAL A 283 22.19 5.96 3.60
C VAL A 283 22.29 5.98 2.07
N LEU A 284 21.22 5.55 1.40
CA LEU A 284 21.08 5.57 -0.06
C LEU A 284 20.03 6.60 -0.47
N ALA A 285 20.30 7.29 -1.58
CA ALA A 285 19.45 8.38 -2.05
C ALA A 285 18.09 7.86 -2.59
N PRO A 286 17.05 8.71 -2.59
CA PRO A 286 15.84 8.52 -3.38
C PRO A 286 16.12 8.04 -4.82
N GLY A 287 15.27 7.15 -5.34
CA GLY A 287 15.39 6.57 -6.68
C GLY A 287 16.35 5.38 -6.78
N THR A 288 16.95 4.94 -5.67
CA THR A 288 17.86 3.79 -5.66
C THR A 288 17.13 2.51 -6.07
N ILE A 289 17.78 1.70 -6.91
CA ILE A 289 17.29 0.39 -7.35
C ILE A 289 18.05 -0.70 -6.59
N LEU A 290 17.31 -1.54 -5.85
CA LEU A 290 17.81 -2.78 -5.26
C LEU A 290 17.09 -3.97 -5.91
N ASP A 291 16.16 -4.60 -5.19
CA ASP A 291 15.18 -5.56 -5.74
C ASP A 291 14.09 -4.86 -6.57
N ARG A 292 13.79 -3.62 -6.20
CA ARG A 292 12.93 -2.69 -6.94
C ARG A 292 13.47 -1.28 -6.81
N ARG A 293 12.86 -0.34 -7.53
CA ARG A 293 13.08 1.08 -7.32
C ARG A 293 12.38 1.53 -6.04
N TYR A 294 13.13 2.25 -5.20
CA TYR A 294 12.62 2.94 -4.02
C TYR A 294 12.68 4.44 -4.30
N GLU A 295 11.55 5.13 -4.19
CA GLU A 295 11.49 6.59 -4.39
C GLU A 295 11.91 7.34 -3.13
N GLU A 296 11.93 6.65 -2.00
CA GLU A 296 12.32 7.17 -0.69
C GLU A 296 13.80 6.98 -0.39
N GLU A 297 14.29 7.70 0.63
CA GLU A 297 15.64 7.52 1.14
C GLU A 297 15.76 6.20 1.92
N LEU A 298 16.83 5.45 1.72
CA LEU A 298 16.99 4.13 2.34
C LEU A 298 18.06 4.14 3.41
N TYR A 299 17.75 3.49 4.53
CA TYR A 299 18.65 3.28 5.66
C TYR A 299 18.96 1.80 5.76
N LEU A 300 20.03 1.40 5.07
CA LEU A 300 20.42 0.01 4.90
C LEU A 300 21.34 -0.44 6.03
N PHE A 301 20.94 -1.45 6.78
CA PHE A 301 21.80 -2.06 7.80
C PHE A 301 22.76 -3.08 7.16
N GLU A 302 24.06 -2.85 7.34
CA GLU A 302 25.18 -3.69 6.90
C GLU A 302 25.92 -4.26 8.11
#